data_AF-A0A1D2U1X8-F1
#
_entry.id   AF-A0A1D2U1X8-F1
#
_cell.length_a   1.000
_cell.length_b   1.000
_cell.length_c   1.000
_cell.angle_alpha   90.00
_cell.angle_beta   90.00
_cell.angle_gamma   90.00
#
_symmetry.space_group_name_H-M   'P 1'
#
loop_
_entity.id
_entity.type
_entity.pdbx_description
1 polymer ?
#
loop_
_entity_poly.entity_id
_entity_poly.type
_entity_poly.pdbx_seq_one_letter_code
_entity_poly.pdbx_strand_id
1 'polypeptide(L)'
;MPFYRLKTGIVHVKGTRLPRPCAAHVLIDGHEQLCAAWSTYLCDGPAQGRDTCDMPLCEAHAREIGPNRHLCPACHLSHRYADPQRGLFSSLIETP
;
A
#
# COMPACT_ATOMS: atom_id res chain seq x y z
N MET A 1 -3.59 -21.82 -0.44
CA MET A 1 -4.44 -21.35 -1.56
C MET A 1 -5.09 -20.06 -1.10
N PRO A 2 -4.94 -18.95 -1.83
CA PRO A 2 -5.34 -17.64 -1.34
C PRO A 2 -6.85 -17.40 -1.48
N PHE A 3 -7.38 -16.61 -0.54
CA PHE A 3 -8.70 -15.99 -0.66
C PHE A 3 -8.55 -14.62 -1.30
N TYR A 4 -9.41 -14.31 -2.27
CA TYR A 4 -9.50 -12.98 -2.86
C TYR A 4 -10.84 -12.33 -2.56
N ARG A 5 -10.80 -11.03 -2.32
CA ARG A 5 -12.00 -10.21 -2.19
C ARG A 5 -12.32 -9.56 -3.52
N LEU A 6 -13.52 -9.82 -4.02
CA LEU A 6 -14.12 -9.23 -5.20
C LEU A 6 -15.32 -8.36 -4.79
N LYS A 7 -15.84 -7.57 -5.73
CA LYS A 7 -17.07 -6.76 -5.51
C LYS A 7 -18.28 -7.62 -5.14
N THR A 8 -18.30 -8.88 -5.59
CA THR A 8 -19.40 -9.83 -5.37
C THR A 8 -19.24 -10.67 -4.10
N GLY A 9 -18.10 -10.61 -3.42
CA GLY A 9 -17.81 -11.42 -2.24
C GLY A 9 -16.38 -11.94 -2.17
N ILE A 10 -16.14 -12.90 -1.30
CA ILE A 10 -14.83 -13.54 -1.11
C ILE A 10 -14.81 -14.87 -1.87
N VAL A 11 -13.77 -15.09 -2.66
CA VAL A 11 -13.57 -16.32 -3.44
C VAL A 11 -12.27 -16.99 -3.05
N HIS A 12 -12.32 -18.31 -2.84
CA HIS A 12 -11.13 -19.14 -2.65
C HIS A 12 -10.71 -19.70 -4.01
N VAL A 13 -9.52 -19.34 -4.48
CA VAL A 13 -9.08 -19.74 -5.82
C VAL A 13 -7.98 -20.78 -5.71
N LYS A 14 -8.17 -21.91 -6.39
CA LYS A 14 -7.19 -22.98 -6.51
C LYS A 14 -6.37 -22.80 -7.79
N GLY A 15 -5.07 -22.68 -7.66
CA GLY A 15 -4.14 -22.53 -8.79
C GLY A 15 -2.69 -22.48 -8.33
N THR A 16 -1.76 -22.68 -9.27
CA THR A 16 -0.31 -22.76 -9.01
C THR A 16 0.44 -21.47 -9.32
N ARG A 17 -0.10 -20.60 -10.18
CA ARG A 17 0.47 -19.30 -10.58
C ARG A 17 -0.49 -18.16 -10.28
N LEU A 18 -0.93 -18.08 -9.04
CA LEU A 18 -1.82 -17.01 -8.58
C LEU A 18 -0.99 -15.92 -7.90
N PRO A 19 -1.22 -14.63 -8.22
CA PRO A 19 -0.53 -13.53 -7.53
C PRO A 19 -0.91 -13.51 -6.05
N ARG A 20 -0.07 -12.95 -5.19
CA ARG A 20 -0.46 -12.83 -3.78
C ARG A 20 -1.66 -11.88 -3.64
N PRO A 21 -2.56 -12.10 -2.68
CA PRO A 21 -3.60 -11.13 -2.41
C PRO A 21 -2.99 -9.82 -1.87
N CYS A 22 -3.65 -8.69 -2.14
CA CYS A 22 -3.24 -7.40 -1.62
C CYS A 22 -3.24 -7.43 -0.08
N ALA A 23 -2.12 -7.02 0.50
CA ALA A 23 -1.89 -7.05 1.95
C ALA A 23 -2.06 -5.67 2.63
N ALA A 24 -2.64 -4.69 1.94
CA ALA A 24 -2.98 -3.42 2.56
C ALA A 24 -4.14 -3.59 3.55
N HIS A 25 -4.03 -2.96 4.73
CA HIS A 25 -5.10 -2.89 5.71
C HIS A 25 -6.17 -1.88 5.27
N VAL A 26 -7.43 -2.27 5.40
CA VAL A 26 -8.60 -1.47 5.07
C VAL A 26 -9.64 -1.59 6.18
N LEU A 27 -10.42 -0.53 6.36
CA LEU A 27 -11.56 -0.53 7.27
C LEU A 27 -12.83 -0.88 6.50
N ILE A 28 -13.50 -1.97 6.88
CA ILE A 28 -14.76 -2.42 6.28
C ILE A 28 -15.74 -2.65 7.41
N ASP A 29 -16.88 -1.98 7.38
CA ASP A 29 -17.92 -2.10 8.41
C ASP A 29 -17.39 -1.89 9.84
N GLY A 30 -16.41 -0.99 9.99
CA GLY A 30 -15.77 -0.70 11.29
C GLY A 30 -14.70 -1.70 11.74
N HIS A 31 -14.41 -2.73 10.93
CA HIS A 31 -13.39 -3.72 11.22
C HIS A 31 -12.16 -3.56 10.31
N GLU A 32 -10.98 -3.61 10.91
CA GLU A 32 -9.73 -3.66 10.15
C GLU A 32 -9.54 -5.05 9.56
N GLN A 33 -9.37 -5.12 8.24
CA GLN A 33 -9.12 -6.37 7.52
C GLN A 33 -8.13 -6.12 6.38
N LEU A 34 -7.58 -7.20 5.83
CA LEU A 34 -6.76 -7.10 4.62
C LEU A 34 -7.66 -6.86 3.40
N CYS A 35 -7.19 -6.03 2.47
CA CYS A 35 -7.89 -5.76 1.22
C CYS A 35 -8.20 -7.05 0.45
N ALA A 36 -7.21 -7.94 0.35
CA ALA A 36 -7.30 -9.23 -0.33
C ALA A 36 -7.72 -9.18 -1.82
N ALA A 37 -7.68 -8.02 -2.48
CA ALA A 37 -7.86 -7.94 -3.92
C ALA A 37 -6.67 -8.57 -4.67
N TRP A 38 -6.81 -8.81 -5.98
CA TRP A 38 -5.70 -9.29 -6.81
C TRP A 38 -4.57 -8.26 -6.83
N SER A 39 -3.34 -8.68 -6.47
CA SER A 39 -2.19 -7.78 -6.55
C SER A 39 -1.62 -7.73 -7.95
N THR A 40 -1.25 -6.54 -8.38
CA THR A 40 -0.55 -6.28 -9.64
C THR A 40 0.78 -5.56 -9.42
N TYR A 41 1.01 -5.02 -8.22
CA TYR A 41 2.19 -4.22 -7.88
C TYR A 41 2.84 -4.72 -6.59
N LEU A 42 4.11 -4.35 -6.38
CA LEU A 42 4.84 -4.54 -5.13
C LEU A 42 5.24 -3.18 -4.55
N CYS A 43 5.35 -3.09 -3.23
CA CYS A 43 5.79 -1.89 -2.56
C CYS A 43 7.32 -1.76 -2.59
N ASP A 44 7.84 -0.69 -3.18
CA ASP A 44 9.26 -0.37 -3.26
C ASP A 44 9.76 0.50 -2.09
N GLY A 45 8.93 0.68 -1.06
CA GLY A 45 9.27 1.49 0.11
C GLY A 45 10.32 0.82 1.01
N PRO A 46 11.07 1.59 1.81
CA PRO A 46 12.01 1.01 2.77
C PRO A 46 11.26 0.24 3.86
N ALA A 47 11.78 -0.91 4.26
CA ALA A 47 11.26 -1.70 5.36
C ALA A 47 12.20 -1.65 6.57
N GLN A 48 11.67 -1.74 7.78
CA GLN A 48 12.53 -1.86 8.97
C GLN A 48 13.33 -3.16 8.89
N GLY A 49 14.64 -3.05 8.65
CA GLY A 49 15.56 -4.19 8.57
C GLY A 49 15.61 -4.92 7.24
N ARG A 50 15.00 -4.40 6.16
CA ARG A 50 15.17 -4.88 4.78
C ARG A 50 15.25 -3.71 3.80
N ASP A 51 15.86 -3.95 2.64
CA ASP A 51 15.99 -2.94 1.59
C ASP A 51 14.63 -2.52 1.01
N THR A 52 13.67 -3.46 0.91
CA THR A 52 12.35 -3.22 0.33
C THR A 52 11.21 -3.82 1.15
N CYS A 53 10.04 -3.17 1.10
CA CYS A 53 8.81 -3.61 1.74
C CYS A 53 8.20 -4.83 1.06
N ASP A 54 8.24 -4.89 -0.28
CA ASP A 54 7.73 -5.98 -1.13
C ASP A 54 6.28 -6.38 -0.86
N MET A 55 5.50 -5.50 -0.22
CA MET A 55 4.11 -5.80 0.09
C MET A 55 3.30 -5.86 -1.22
N PRO A 56 2.51 -6.93 -1.46
CA PRO A 56 1.67 -7.02 -2.65
C PRO A 56 0.50 -6.02 -2.58
N LEU A 57 0.31 -5.28 -3.66
CA LEU A 57 -0.66 -4.18 -3.77
C LEU A 57 -1.56 -4.40 -4.98
N CYS A 58 -2.86 -4.15 -4.80
CA CYS A 58 -3.77 -3.91 -5.92
C CYS A 58 -3.63 -2.46 -6.39
N GLU A 59 -4.14 -2.17 -7.58
CA GLU A 59 -4.14 -0.83 -8.18
C GLU A 59 -4.67 0.27 -7.24
N ALA A 60 -5.72 -0.02 -6.46
CA ALA A 60 -6.29 0.95 -5.53
C ALA A 60 -5.37 1.32 -4.36
N HIS A 61 -4.48 0.40 -3.95
CA HIS A 61 -3.57 0.60 -2.82
C HIS A 61 -2.12 0.84 -3.23
N ALA A 62 -1.83 0.76 -4.54
CA ALA A 62 -0.53 1.09 -5.10
C ALA A 62 -0.50 2.58 -5.44
N ARG A 63 0.39 3.34 -4.79
CA ARG A 63 0.63 4.73 -5.16
C ARG A 63 1.90 4.84 -5.99
N GLU A 64 1.74 5.19 -7.26
CA GLU A 64 2.89 5.48 -8.14
C GLU A 64 3.59 6.77 -7.68
N ILE A 65 4.91 6.67 -7.49
CA ILE A 65 5.80 7.80 -7.12
C ILE A 65 6.86 8.09 -8.20
N GLY A 66 6.87 7.30 -9.26
CA GLY A 66 7.79 7.40 -10.38
C GLY A 66 7.65 6.19 -11.30
N PRO A 67 8.35 6.19 -12.44
CA PRO A 67 8.21 5.11 -13.43
C PRO A 67 8.50 3.74 -12.81
N ASN A 68 7.51 2.84 -12.87
CA ASN A 68 7.57 1.49 -12.28
C ASN A 68 7.88 1.46 -10.77
N ARG A 69 7.59 2.53 -10.02
CA ARG A 69 7.79 2.57 -8.56
C ARG A 69 6.49 2.83 -7.82
N HIS A 70 6.11 1.90 -6.96
CA HIS A 70 4.85 1.94 -6.24
C HIS A 70 5.08 1.84 -4.73
N LEU A 71 4.38 2.68 -3.97
CA LEU A 71 4.40 2.62 -2.51
C LEU A 71 3.05 2.16 -1.98
N CYS A 72 3.09 1.38 -0.90
CA CYS A 72 1.92 1.08 -0.11
C CYS A 72 1.46 2.32 0.69
N PRO A 73 0.24 2.32 1.26
CA PRO A 73 -0.25 3.47 2.01
C PRO A 73 0.68 3.91 3.15
N ALA A 74 1.24 2.95 3.90
CA ALA A 74 2.16 3.24 5.00
C ALA A 74 3.49 3.86 4.51
N CYS A 75 4.16 3.22 3.54
CA CYS A 75 5.40 3.73 2.97
C CYS A 75 5.20 5.06 2.24
N HIS A 76 4.05 5.26 1.60
CA HIS A 76 3.71 6.53 0.96
C HIS A 76 3.55 7.66 1.99
N LEU A 77 2.92 7.39 3.14
CA LEU A 77 2.87 8.36 4.24
C LEU A 77 4.28 8.72 4.72
N SER A 78 5.12 7.73 5.01
CA SER A 78 6.52 7.96 5.42
C SER A 78 7.31 8.75 4.37
N HIS A 79 7.17 8.40 3.09
CA HIS A 79 7.81 9.11 1.98
C HIS A 79 7.37 10.57 1.91
N ARG A 80 6.08 10.87 2.13
CA ARG A 80 5.57 12.25 2.16
C ARG A 80 6.08 13.09 3.33
N TYR A 81 6.42 12.47 4.45
CA TYR A 81 7.02 13.17 5.60
C TYR A 81 8.53 13.37 5.46
N ALA A 82 9.20 12.47 4.73
CA ALA A 82 10.62 12.61 4.42
C ALA A 82 10.91 13.70 3.37
N ASP A 83 9.89 14.18 2.64
CA ASP A 83 10.05 15.26 1.67
C ASP A 83 10.31 16.61 2.38
N PRO A 84 11.54 17.15 2.31
CA PRO A 84 11.92 18.36 3.03
C PRO A 84 11.15 19.60 2.58
N GLN A 85 10.54 19.59 1.38
CA GLN A 85 9.82 20.75 0.85
C GLN A 85 8.50 21.02 1.57
N ARG A 86 7.93 20.03 2.29
CA ARG A 86 6.72 20.24 3.09
C ARG A 86 6.96 21.00 4.39
N GLY A 87 8.14 20.90 4.98
CA GLY A 87 8.51 21.65 6.18
C GLY A 87 8.59 23.17 5.98
N LEU A 88 8.74 23.61 4.72
CA LEU A 88 8.83 25.02 4.37
C LEU A 88 7.50 25.78 4.52
N PHE A 89 6.36 25.11 4.41
CA PHE A 89 5.06 25.76 4.53
C PHE A 89 4.47 25.70 5.95
N SER A 90 4.82 24.68 6.76
CA SER A 90 4.46 24.62 8.17
C SER A 90 5.20 25.65 9.03
N SER A 91 6.44 26.00 8.66
CA SER A 91 7.23 27.03 9.33
C SER A 91 6.72 28.46 9.11
N LEU A 92 5.88 28.70 8.10
CA LEU A 92 5.29 30.02 7.85
C LEU A 92 4.08 30.34 8.75
N ILE A 93 3.48 29.33 9.39
CA ILE A 93 2.29 29.49 10.25
C ILE A 93 2.71 29.75 11.71
N GLU A 94 3.95 29.43 12.07
CA GLU A 94 4.51 29.62 13.43
C GLU A 94 5.21 30.98 13.65
N THR A 95 5.00 31.95 12.75
CA THR A 95 5.50 33.32 12.99
C THR A 95 4.45 34.13 13.78
N PRO A 96 4.77 34.63 15.00
CA PRO A 96 3.88 35.49 15.78
C PRO A 96 3.70 36.88 15.18
#